data_AF-A0AAN6VAS7-F1
#
_entry.id   AF-A0AAN6VAS7-F1
#
_cell.length_a   1.000
_cell.length_b   1.000
_cell.length_c   1.000
_cell.angle_alpha   90.00
_cell.angle_beta   90.00
_cell.angle_gamma   90.00
#
_symmetry.space_group_name_H-M   'P 1'
#
loop_
_entity.id
_entity.type
_entity.pdbx_description
1 polymer ?
#
loop_
_entity_poly.entity_id
_entity_poly.type
_entity_poly.pdbx_seq_one_letter_code
_entity_poly.pdbx_strand_id
1 'polypeptide(L)'
;MSWFDKIANDALRLETLSEVKACEELSQFIPKSFTLNELAEAARGSLSRLCAGKPNRSLATSHLLTLLACTRCQGRFPPRPSIENRNAVRELVLNVTKVVAPVVAENKGQTGASGHPGALAERCSSSSILTSSPIQLDDQTLYLLMVYAGSSDQRIVVPSQVKAAASRLLAKQFTTSTGNDNNNRAKEEPRSKTAFITETVLQSYLRPLFSRSRPATVTASGRKAAYPDQDDSGAGGPRRGGASLLEETAQTKPWKYTDFRAVPVLGWAVKEADSHLLATHWPLFTPFLLTLADEPASSPLLRAGLLMLSEFLAKLPAATLHATGLAQVFEDAIFPTLSALPSLTPEDESMLVLGPAYGALLQLARKVGQPTNENGDGGVLKKQHALLDKVLRDGVFMGYFHAKEHVRIVAELCSWTARILNELEVHAVKHLKDLIPMLSAILTDPFGPSAPETLLAAVKALQAVLTNCWPRILGSPWQDEIINALVLCWLHVLEQEGEEDKELRLTARAVAAVLKTARKQVDGGEDGKGNVETDLGSYVAPLVAKDPRLTGLFGPPSK
;
A
#
# COMPACT_ATOMS: atom_id res chain seq x y z
N MET A 1 35.04 -31.90 -10.19
CA MET A 1 33.64 -31.63 -10.58
C MET A 1 32.76 -32.65 -9.88
N SER A 2 31.84 -32.21 -9.04
CA SER A 2 30.87 -33.10 -8.38
C SER A 2 29.95 -33.75 -9.42
N TRP A 3 29.25 -34.83 -9.05
CA TRP A 3 28.21 -35.40 -9.92
C TRP A 3 27.11 -34.36 -10.19
N PHE A 4 26.83 -33.52 -9.20
CA PHE A 4 25.91 -32.39 -9.30
C PHE A 4 26.36 -31.35 -10.34
N ASP A 5 27.66 -31.01 -10.40
CA ASP A 5 28.21 -30.09 -11.42
C ASP A 5 28.03 -30.61 -12.85
N LYS A 6 28.14 -31.94 -13.05
CA LYS A 6 27.98 -32.55 -14.37
C LYS A 6 26.53 -32.46 -14.83
N ILE A 7 25.59 -32.79 -13.95
CA ILE A 7 24.15 -32.69 -14.23
C ILE A 7 23.74 -31.23 -14.43
N ALA A 8 24.31 -30.29 -13.67
CA ALA A 8 24.05 -28.86 -13.85
C ALA A 8 24.59 -28.31 -15.19
N ASN A 9 25.67 -28.89 -15.73
CA ASN A 9 26.17 -28.56 -17.07
C ASN A 9 25.31 -29.18 -18.18
N ASP A 10 24.74 -30.36 -17.95
CA ASP A 10 23.80 -30.96 -18.90
C ASP A 10 22.44 -30.24 -18.88
N ALA A 11 22.01 -29.74 -17.72
CA ALA A 11 20.79 -28.94 -17.56
C ALA A 11 20.82 -27.60 -18.32
N LEU A 12 22.01 -27.02 -18.57
CA LEU A 12 22.18 -25.84 -19.43
C LEU A 12 21.67 -26.09 -20.86
N ARG A 13 21.77 -27.33 -21.36
CA ARG A 13 21.31 -27.70 -22.71
C ARG A 13 19.78 -27.89 -22.79
N LEU A 14 19.13 -27.97 -21.63
CA LEU A 14 17.70 -28.24 -21.49
C LEU A 14 16.90 -26.98 -21.09
N GLU A 15 17.53 -25.80 -21.13
CA GLU A 15 16.90 -24.54 -20.71
C GLU A 15 15.65 -24.16 -21.53
N THR A 16 15.52 -24.65 -22.76
CA THR A 16 14.40 -24.36 -23.66
C THR A 16 13.19 -25.29 -23.48
N LEU A 17 13.33 -26.36 -22.69
CA LEU A 17 12.28 -27.37 -22.47
C LEU A 17 11.35 -27.00 -21.31
N SER A 18 10.16 -27.59 -21.28
CA SER A 18 9.23 -27.45 -20.15
C SER A 18 9.79 -28.15 -18.91
N GLU A 19 9.50 -27.60 -17.72
CA GLU A 19 10.08 -28.05 -16.44
C GLU A 19 9.92 -29.55 -16.19
N VAL A 20 8.74 -30.10 -16.50
CA VAL A 20 8.44 -31.53 -16.33
C VAL A 20 9.32 -32.39 -17.24
N LYS A 21 9.46 -32.02 -18.51
CA LYS A 21 10.29 -32.75 -19.48
C LYS A 21 11.78 -32.64 -19.15
N ALA A 22 12.24 -31.45 -18.76
CA ALA A 22 13.61 -31.24 -18.32
C ALA A 22 13.95 -32.09 -17.08
N CYS A 23 13.02 -32.21 -16.12
CA CYS A 23 13.21 -33.07 -14.95
C CYS A 23 13.22 -34.57 -15.30
N GLU A 24 12.40 -35.01 -16.24
CA GLU A 24 12.36 -36.40 -16.71
C GLU A 24 13.68 -36.78 -17.40
N GLU A 25 14.22 -35.94 -18.28
CA GLU A 25 15.50 -36.19 -18.93
C GLU A 25 16.68 -36.15 -17.93
N LEU A 26 16.67 -35.18 -17.02
CA LEU A 26 17.71 -35.08 -15.97
C LEU A 26 17.67 -36.27 -15.00
N SER A 27 16.50 -36.88 -14.77
CA SER A 27 16.36 -38.02 -13.87
C SER A 27 17.20 -39.25 -14.24
N GLN A 28 17.56 -39.37 -15.53
CA GLN A 28 18.39 -40.45 -16.07
C GLN A 28 19.86 -40.31 -15.65
N PHE A 29 20.31 -39.08 -15.39
CA PHE A 29 21.70 -38.76 -15.02
C PHE A 29 21.92 -38.71 -13.51
N ILE A 30 20.85 -38.78 -12.70
CA ILE A 30 20.92 -38.74 -11.24
C ILE A 30 21.37 -40.10 -10.67
N PRO A 31 22.34 -40.14 -9.74
CA PRO A 31 22.81 -41.37 -9.11
C PRO A 31 21.68 -42.23 -8.53
N LYS A 32 21.78 -43.55 -8.72
CA LYS A 32 20.74 -44.54 -8.33
C LYS A 32 20.35 -44.47 -6.83
N SER A 33 21.26 -44.01 -5.98
CA SER A 33 21.04 -43.72 -4.55
C SER A 33 21.95 -42.56 -4.12
N PHE A 34 21.42 -41.60 -3.36
CA PHE A 34 22.20 -40.56 -2.70
C PHE A 34 21.46 -40.10 -1.45
N THR A 35 22.19 -39.62 -0.43
CA THR A 35 21.59 -39.07 0.80
C THR A 35 21.30 -37.57 0.67
N LEU A 36 20.43 -37.02 1.53
CA LEU A 36 20.20 -35.57 1.59
C LEU A 36 21.49 -34.80 1.91
N ASN A 37 22.35 -35.37 2.77
CA ASN A 37 23.67 -34.80 3.09
C ASN A 37 24.59 -34.77 1.87
N GLU A 38 24.65 -35.86 1.09
CA GLU A 38 25.43 -35.90 -0.15
C GLU A 38 24.93 -34.91 -1.19
N LEU A 39 23.60 -34.70 -1.27
CA LEU A 39 23.02 -33.66 -2.13
C LEU A 39 23.41 -32.25 -1.64
N ALA A 40 23.29 -32.00 -0.34
CA ALA A 40 23.66 -30.71 0.25
C ALA A 40 25.15 -30.41 0.05
N GLU A 41 26.05 -31.38 0.30
CA GLU A 41 27.49 -31.23 0.08
C GLU A 41 27.86 -31.07 -1.40
N ALA A 42 27.25 -31.86 -2.29
CA ALA A 42 27.49 -31.76 -3.73
C ALA A 42 27.01 -30.43 -4.32
N ALA A 43 25.94 -29.85 -3.76
CA ALA A 43 25.39 -28.56 -4.14
C ALA A 43 26.11 -27.37 -3.45
N ARG A 44 26.64 -27.56 -2.24
CA ARG A 44 27.31 -26.53 -1.41
C ARG A 44 28.38 -25.79 -2.20
N GLY A 45 29.33 -26.52 -2.78
CA GLY A 45 30.46 -25.92 -3.49
C GLY A 45 30.05 -25.12 -4.74
N SER A 46 28.96 -25.50 -5.38
CA SER A 46 28.55 -24.93 -6.68
C SER A 46 27.57 -23.78 -6.51
N LEU A 47 26.63 -23.91 -5.58
CA LEU A 47 25.75 -22.80 -5.17
C LEU A 47 26.54 -21.70 -4.47
N SER A 48 27.56 -22.03 -3.65
CA SER A 48 28.43 -21.00 -3.03
C SER A 48 29.27 -20.24 -4.07
N ARG A 49 29.75 -20.92 -5.12
CA ARG A 49 30.47 -20.27 -6.23
C ARG A 49 29.57 -19.37 -7.08
N LEU A 50 28.29 -19.74 -7.22
CA LEU A 50 27.27 -18.91 -7.86
C LEU A 50 26.94 -17.66 -7.05
N CYS A 51 26.98 -17.75 -5.72
CA CYS A 51 26.75 -16.61 -4.84
C CYS A 51 27.93 -15.63 -4.77
N ALA A 52 29.17 -16.08 -4.98
CA ALA A 52 30.39 -15.26 -4.87
C ALA A 52 30.88 -14.62 -6.19
N GLY A 53 30.15 -14.82 -7.30
CA GLY A 53 30.52 -14.37 -8.64
C GLY A 53 29.47 -13.46 -9.29
N LYS A 54 29.80 -12.87 -10.45
CA LYS A 54 28.82 -12.09 -11.23
C LYS A 54 27.58 -12.95 -11.55
N PRO A 55 26.35 -12.42 -11.42
CA PRO A 55 25.13 -13.20 -11.56
C PRO A 55 24.98 -13.76 -12.98
N ASN A 56 25.24 -15.06 -13.14
CA ASN A 56 25.04 -15.77 -14.40
C ASN A 56 23.72 -16.54 -14.37
N ARG A 57 22.69 -16.00 -15.06
CA ARG A 57 21.31 -16.49 -14.98
C ARG A 57 21.12 -17.92 -15.49
N SER A 58 21.78 -18.27 -16.60
CA SER A 58 21.66 -19.62 -17.18
C SER A 58 22.25 -20.66 -16.21
N LEU A 59 23.42 -20.36 -15.67
CA LEU A 59 24.08 -21.22 -14.69
C LEU A 59 23.26 -21.38 -13.40
N ALA A 60 22.67 -20.30 -12.87
CA ALA A 60 21.77 -20.40 -11.72
C ALA A 60 20.53 -21.27 -12.02
N THR A 61 19.99 -21.16 -13.23
CA THR A 61 18.79 -21.89 -13.67
C THR A 61 19.08 -23.38 -13.77
N SER A 62 20.24 -23.72 -14.33
CA SER A 62 20.66 -25.11 -14.48
C SER A 62 20.88 -25.79 -13.13
N HIS A 63 21.51 -25.09 -12.16
CA HIS A 63 21.74 -25.62 -10.82
C HIS A 63 20.45 -25.80 -10.01
N LEU A 64 19.50 -24.87 -10.16
CA LEU A 64 18.17 -24.98 -9.53
C LEU A 64 17.32 -26.08 -10.16
N LEU A 65 17.37 -26.26 -11.48
CA LEU A 65 16.71 -27.38 -12.18
C LEU A 65 17.30 -28.73 -11.76
N THR A 66 18.62 -28.82 -11.60
CA THR A 66 19.29 -30.03 -11.08
C THR A 66 18.84 -30.35 -9.65
N LEU A 67 18.79 -29.35 -8.76
CA LEU A 67 18.25 -29.54 -7.41
C LEU A 67 16.80 -30.01 -7.45
N LEU A 68 15.98 -29.42 -8.32
CA LEU A 68 14.58 -29.78 -8.41
C LEU A 68 14.39 -31.21 -8.94
N ALA A 69 15.12 -31.61 -9.97
CA ALA A 69 15.13 -32.98 -10.48
C ALA A 69 15.57 -33.98 -9.39
N CYS A 70 16.61 -33.66 -8.61
CA CYS A 70 17.05 -34.47 -7.46
C CYS A 70 15.96 -34.60 -6.39
N THR A 71 15.24 -33.51 -6.09
CA THR A 71 14.14 -33.52 -5.11
C THR A 71 12.82 -34.09 -5.64
N ARG A 72 12.71 -34.43 -6.93
CA ARG A 72 11.50 -35.02 -7.53
C ARG A 72 11.55 -36.55 -7.63
N CYS A 73 12.71 -37.17 -7.50
CA CYS A 73 12.86 -38.62 -7.49
C CYS A 73 12.27 -39.24 -6.20
N GLN A 74 10.94 -39.36 -6.15
CA GLN A 74 10.23 -40.05 -5.07
C GLN A 74 10.66 -41.53 -5.08
N GLY A 75 11.27 -41.98 -3.99
CA GLY A 75 11.79 -43.35 -3.83
C GLY A 75 13.29 -43.44 -3.50
N ARG A 76 14.06 -42.35 -3.59
CA ARG A 76 15.50 -42.33 -3.27
C ARG A 76 15.85 -41.72 -1.91
N PHE A 77 14.86 -41.12 -1.23
CA PHE A 77 15.02 -40.59 0.13
C PHE A 77 14.30 -41.49 1.14
N PRO A 78 14.90 -41.78 2.31
CA PRO A 78 14.21 -42.51 3.37
C PRO A 78 12.98 -41.71 3.86
N PRO A 79 11.85 -42.37 4.16
CA PRO A 79 10.57 -41.72 4.49
C PRO A 79 10.58 -40.88 5.80
N ARG A 80 11.66 -40.94 6.59
CA ARG A 80 11.85 -40.10 7.79
C ARG A 80 13.25 -39.50 7.80
N PRO A 81 13.41 -38.17 7.90
CA PRO A 81 14.71 -37.56 8.02
C PRO A 81 15.30 -37.80 9.43
N SER A 82 16.52 -38.32 9.52
CA SER A 82 17.34 -38.27 10.74
C SER A 82 17.66 -36.81 11.10
N ILE A 83 18.14 -36.54 12.31
CA ILE A 83 18.60 -35.19 12.74
C ILE A 83 19.63 -34.62 11.74
N GLU A 84 20.48 -35.49 11.17
CA GLU A 84 21.47 -35.12 10.17
C GLU A 84 20.83 -34.65 8.84
N ASN A 85 19.74 -35.29 8.40
CA ASN A 85 19.00 -34.87 7.22
C ASN A 85 18.34 -33.48 7.38
N ARG A 86 18.04 -33.04 8.62
CA ARG A 86 17.49 -31.68 8.86
C ARG A 86 18.52 -30.59 8.53
N ASN A 87 19.79 -30.80 8.85
CA ASN A 87 20.86 -29.83 8.56
C ASN A 87 21.12 -29.71 7.06
N ALA A 88 21.10 -30.81 6.32
CA ALA A 88 21.23 -30.78 4.87
C ALA A 88 20.05 -30.09 4.16
N VAL A 89 18.82 -30.35 4.59
CA VAL A 89 17.65 -29.65 4.03
C VAL A 89 17.73 -28.16 4.35
N ARG A 90 18.12 -27.78 5.57
CA ARG A 90 18.33 -26.37 5.96
C ARG A 90 19.35 -25.69 5.06
N GLU A 91 20.48 -26.35 4.83
CA GLU A 91 21.55 -25.81 4.00
C GLU A 91 21.11 -25.63 2.54
N LEU A 92 20.37 -26.60 1.99
CA LEU A 92 19.80 -26.54 0.65
C LEU A 92 18.81 -25.38 0.51
N VAL A 93 17.91 -25.18 1.48
CA VAL A 93 16.95 -24.07 1.47
C VAL A 93 17.67 -22.71 1.52
N LEU A 94 18.67 -22.56 2.40
CA LEU A 94 19.47 -21.34 2.50
C LEU A 94 20.20 -21.04 1.18
N ASN A 95 20.82 -22.04 0.57
CA ASN A 95 21.56 -21.87 -0.68
C ASN A 95 20.63 -21.60 -1.87
N VAL A 96 19.47 -22.27 -1.95
CA VAL A 96 18.43 -21.96 -2.96
C VAL A 96 17.94 -20.53 -2.79
N THR A 97 17.68 -20.09 -1.57
CA THR A 97 17.18 -18.72 -1.32
C THR A 97 18.23 -17.67 -1.70
N LYS A 98 19.52 -17.92 -1.41
CA LYS A 98 20.63 -17.06 -1.85
C LYS A 98 20.80 -16.99 -3.36
N VAL A 99 20.58 -18.11 -4.07
CA VAL A 99 20.69 -18.18 -5.55
C VAL A 99 19.47 -17.55 -6.24
N VAL A 100 18.27 -17.73 -5.69
CA VAL A 100 17.04 -17.10 -6.22
C VAL A 100 17.06 -15.58 -6.02
N ALA A 101 17.82 -15.07 -5.04
CA ALA A 101 17.89 -13.64 -4.75
C ALA A 101 19.26 -13.20 -4.21
N PRO A 102 20.25 -13.00 -5.11
CA PRO A 102 21.62 -12.64 -4.73
C PRO A 102 21.74 -11.23 -4.10
N VAL A 103 20.75 -10.35 -4.30
CA VAL A 103 20.80 -8.92 -3.93
C VAL A 103 20.82 -8.67 -2.42
N VAL A 104 20.46 -9.65 -1.58
CA VAL A 104 20.46 -9.49 -0.11
C VAL A 104 21.79 -9.93 0.52
N ALA A 105 22.65 -10.64 -0.22
CA ALA A 105 23.85 -11.27 0.34
C ALA A 105 25.18 -10.57 0.04
N GLU A 106 25.26 -9.70 -0.97
CA GLU A 106 26.53 -9.06 -1.34
C GLU A 106 26.43 -7.53 -1.37
N ASN A 107 27.01 -6.93 -0.34
CA ASN A 107 27.29 -5.51 -0.28
C ASN A 107 28.64 -5.26 -0.97
N LYS A 108 28.61 -4.71 -2.18
CA LYS A 108 29.64 -3.77 -2.69
C LYS A 108 29.05 -2.98 -3.85
N GLY A 109 29.00 -1.66 -3.65
CA GLY A 109 28.37 -0.73 -4.57
C GLY A 109 28.85 -0.90 -6.00
N GLN A 110 27.90 -1.12 -6.89
CA GLN A 110 27.97 -0.71 -8.29
C GLN A 110 26.57 -0.70 -8.87
N THR A 111 26.16 0.52 -9.24
CA THR A 111 24.99 0.83 -10.04
C THR A 111 25.05 0.14 -11.41
N GLY A 112 23.93 -0.42 -11.84
CA GLY A 112 23.66 -0.71 -13.25
C GLY A 112 23.66 -2.20 -13.60
N ALA A 113 22.46 -2.80 -13.63
CA ALA A 113 22.00 -3.69 -14.71
C ALA A 113 20.58 -4.16 -14.37
N SER A 114 19.60 -3.60 -15.08
CA SER A 114 18.25 -4.13 -15.14
C SER A 114 18.30 -5.58 -15.65
N GLY A 115 17.80 -6.53 -14.87
CA GLY A 115 17.13 -7.62 -15.54
C GLY A 115 16.40 -8.57 -14.61
N HIS A 116 15.36 -9.12 -15.21
CA HIS A 116 14.26 -9.81 -14.55
C HIS A 116 14.68 -11.16 -13.94
N PRO A 117 14.33 -11.42 -12.66
CA PRO A 117 14.49 -12.71 -12.00
C PRO A 117 13.31 -13.70 -12.24
N GLY A 118 12.41 -13.42 -13.18
CA GLY A 118 11.12 -14.14 -13.35
C GLY A 118 11.22 -15.62 -13.72
N ALA A 119 12.11 -16.00 -14.64
CA ALA A 119 12.14 -17.35 -15.21
C ALA A 119 12.74 -18.43 -14.27
N LEU A 120 13.60 -18.01 -13.33
CA LEU A 120 14.32 -18.90 -12.39
C LEU A 120 13.39 -19.45 -11.31
N ALA A 121 12.44 -18.63 -10.89
CA ALA A 121 11.65 -18.89 -9.70
C ALA A 121 10.35 -19.65 -10.03
N GLU A 122 9.85 -19.50 -11.26
CA GLU A 122 8.81 -20.34 -11.86
C GLU A 122 9.20 -21.83 -11.81
N ARG A 123 10.46 -22.13 -12.12
CA ARG A 123 10.95 -23.50 -12.28
C ARG A 123 11.22 -24.24 -10.98
N CYS A 124 11.26 -23.57 -9.81
CA CYS A 124 11.50 -24.17 -8.49
C CYS A 124 10.21 -24.55 -7.73
N SER A 125 9.05 -24.21 -8.28
CA SER A 125 7.74 -24.23 -7.59
C SER A 125 7.22 -25.63 -7.23
N SER A 126 7.86 -26.68 -7.72
CA SER A 126 7.24 -27.99 -7.88
C SER A 126 7.84 -29.12 -7.04
N SER A 127 8.77 -28.80 -6.13
CA SER A 127 9.34 -29.77 -5.20
C SER A 127 8.36 -30.06 -4.05
N SER A 128 7.56 -31.12 -4.22
CA SER A 128 6.65 -31.66 -3.20
C SER A 128 7.36 -32.22 -1.96
N ILE A 129 8.69 -32.38 -1.97
CA ILE A 129 9.49 -32.90 -0.85
C ILE A 129 9.87 -31.80 0.19
N LEU A 130 10.13 -30.57 -0.25
CA LEU A 130 10.37 -29.43 0.66
C LEU A 130 9.08 -28.89 1.29
N THR A 131 7.93 -29.26 0.72
CA THR A 131 6.61 -28.84 1.18
C THR A 131 5.90 -29.88 2.04
N SER A 132 6.46 -31.08 2.22
CA SER A 132 5.83 -32.19 2.95
C SER A 132 6.44 -32.50 4.32
N SER A 133 7.56 -31.87 4.70
CA SER A 133 8.25 -32.15 5.97
C SER A 133 8.06 -31.01 7.00
N PRO A 134 7.78 -31.34 8.29
CA PRO A 134 7.60 -30.35 9.36
C PRO A 134 8.97 -29.90 9.87
N ILE A 135 9.68 -29.09 9.08
CA ILE A 135 10.97 -28.53 9.49
C ILE A 135 10.74 -27.11 10.01
N GLN A 136 11.06 -26.90 11.30
CA GLN A 136 11.12 -25.58 11.91
C GLN A 136 12.31 -24.80 11.32
N LEU A 137 12.02 -23.67 10.67
CA LEU A 137 13.02 -22.80 10.07
C LEU A 137 13.59 -21.84 11.12
N ASP A 138 14.86 -21.45 10.98
CA ASP A 138 15.46 -20.41 11.82
C ASP A 138 14.91 -19.01 11.47
N ASP A 139 15.04 -18.10 12.44
CA ASP A 139 14.52 -16.75 12.33
C ASP A 139 15.09 -15.97 11.14
N GLN A 140 16.36 -16.17 10.77
CA GLN A 140 16.97 -15.49 9.61
C GLN A 140 16.33 -15.94 8.29
N THR A 141 16.08 -17.24 8.16
CA THR A 141 15.34 -17.80 7.01
C THR A 141 13.90 -17.30 7.00
N LEU A 142 13.25 -17.20 8.16
CA LEU A 142 11.89 -16.66 8.26
C LEU A 142 11.82 -15.18 7.84
N TYR A 143 12.74 -14.33 8.30
CA TYR A 143 12.80 -12.92 7.88
C TYR A 143 12.96 -12.79 6.36
N LEU A 144 13.80 -13.64 5.76
CA LEU A 144 14.01 -13.64 4.33
C LEU A 144 12.75 -14.08 3.57
N LEU A 145 12.05 -15.11 4.06
CA LEU A 145 10.75 -15.52 3.51
C LEU A 145 9.69 -14.42 3.64
N MET A 146 9.68 -13.65 4.73
CA MET A 146 8.75 -12.52 4.90
C MET A 146 8.98 -11.42 3.86
N VAL A 147 10.24 -11.13 3.53
CA VAL A 147 10.57 -10.16 2.47
C VAL A 147 9.94 -10.58 1.15
N TYR A 148 9.98 -11.88 0.80
CA TYR A 148 9.35 -12.37 -0.43
C TYR A 148 7.82 -12.47 -0.35
N ALA A 149 7.28 -12.85 0.80
CA ALA A 149 5.84 -12.97 1.00
C ALA A 149 5.14 -11.60 1.07
N GLY A 150 5.84 -10.60 1.63
CA GLY A 150 5.34 -9.27 1.94
C GLY A 150 5.71 -8.17 0.96
N SER A 151 6.59 -8.43 -0.02
CA SER A 151 7.04 -7.38 -0.96
C SER A 151 5.85 -6.74 -1.69
N SER A 152 5.57 -5.51 -1.27
CA SER A 152 4.95 -4.42 -2.03
C SER A 152 5.99 -3.31 -2.30
N ASP A 153 7.23 -3.51 -1.88
CA ASP A 153 8.34 -2.57 -2.07
C ASP A 153 8.73 -2.53 -3.55
N GLN A 154 8.75 -1.34 -4.15
CA GLN A 154 9.12 -1.11 -5.55
C GLN A 154 10.57 -1.55 -5.84
N ARG A 155 11.40 -1.73 -4.81
CA ARG A 155 12.80 -2.16 -4.96
C ARG A 155 12.96 -3.66 -5.26
N ILE A 156 11.97 -4.51 -4.92
CA ILE A 156 12.06 -5.97 -5.08
C ILE A 156 10.85 -6.47 -5.88
N VAL A 157 11.03 -6.64 -7.19
CA VAL A 157 10.02 -7.27 -8.05
C VAL A 157 10.05 -8.78 -7.83
N VAL A 158 9.17 -9.28 -6.96
CA VAL A 158 9.03 -10.72 -6.66
C VAL A 158 7.96 -11.32 -7.58
N PRO A 159 8.26 -12.40 -8.35
CA PRO A 159 7.24 -13.08 -9.15
C PRO A 159 6.09 -13.61 -8.27
N SER A 160 4.86 -13.55 -8.76
CA SER A 160 3.64 -13.93 -8.01
C SER A 160 3.71 -15.35 -7.43
N GLN A 161 4.36 -16.27 -8.16
CA GLN A 161 4.55 -17.65 -7.74
C GLN A 161 5.54 -17.79 -6.57
N VAL A 162 6.59 -16.98 -6.52
CA VAL A 162 7.56 -16.94 -5.40
C VAL A 162 6.91 -16.39 -4.16
N LYS A 163 6.13 -15.32 -4.30
CA LYS A 163 5.32 -14.75 -3.22
C LYS A 163 4.37 -15.79 -2.64
N ALA A 164 3.70 -16.56 -3.50
CA ALA A 164 2.82 -17.65 -3.09
C ALA A 164 3.58 -18.83 -2.44
N ALA A 165 4.76 -19.21 -2.94
CA ALA A 165 5.59 -20.25 -2.34
C ALA A 165 6.13 -19.84 -0.96
N ALA A 166 6.66 -18.62 -0.82
CA ALA A 166 7.14 -18.08 0.44
C ALA A 166 6.01 -17.97 1.47
N SER A 167 4.83 -17.50 1.05
CA SER A 167 3.64 -17.42 1.92
C SER A 167 3.19 -18.80 2.40
N ARG A 168 3.20 -19.81 1.53
CA ARG A 168 2.87 -21.21 1.90
C ARG A 168 3.89 -21.79 2.89
N LEU A 169 5.17 -21.53 2.69
CA LEU A 169 6.22 -21.98 3.61
C LEU A 169 6.10 -21.31 4.98
N LEU A 170 5.85 -20.01 5.02
CA LEU A 170 5.60 -19.28 6.26
C LEU A 170 4.36 -19.79 6.99
N ALA A 171 3.24 -19.98 6.28
CA ALA A 171 2.01 -20.46 6.89
C ALA A 171 2.21 -21.82 7.57
N LYS A 172 2.98 -22.73 6.95
CA LYS A 172 3.29 -24.05 7.51
C LYS A 172 4.09 -24.02 8.81
N GLN A 173 4.81 -22.94 9.10
CA GLN A 173 5.54 -22.78 10.37
C GLN A 173 4.61 -22.53 11.56
N PHE A 174 3.39 -22.06 11.29
CA PHE A 174 2.41 -21.65 12.29
C PHE A 174 1.12 -22.51 12.28
N THR A 175 0.98 -23.47 11.36
CA THR A 175 -0.16 -24.40 11.34
C THR A 175 -0.01 -25.50 12.39
N THR A 176 -1.01 -25.67 13.24
CA THR A 176 -1.14 -26.80 14.16
C THR A 176 -1.37 -28.10 13.38
N SER A 177 -0.55 -29.12 13.60
CA SER A 177 -0.85 -30.48 13.12
C SER A 177 -2.08 -31.01 13.85
N THR A 178 -3.28 -30.80 13.31
CA THR A 178 -4.48 -31.59 13.65
C THR A 178 -4.41 -32.91 12.91
N GLY A 179 -3.46 -33.76 13.31
CA GLY A 179 -3.37 -35.16 12.95
C GLY A 179 -3.55 -36.00 14.21
N ASN A 180 -4.64 -36.74 14.26
CA ASN A 180 -5.09 -37.58 15.37
C ASN A 180 -4.22 -38.85 15.53
N ASP A 181 -2.90 -38.70 15.65
CA ASP A 181 -1.99 -39.81 15.88
C ASP A 181 -1.68 -39.94 17.37
N ASN A 182 -2.43 -40.83 18.02
CA ASN A 182 -2.16 -41.37 19.35
C ASN A 182 -0.82 -42.11 19.35
N ASN A 183 0.30 -41.40 19.46
CA ASN A 183 1.54 -42.01 19.90
C ASN A 183 2.41 -41.02 20.68
N ASN A 184 2.62 -41.37 21.95
CA ASN A 184 3.53 -40.69 22.88
C ASN A 184 4.96 -40.70 22.33
N ARG A 185 5.44 -39.57 21.77
CA ARG A 185 6.87 -39.20 21.73
C ARG A 185 7.04 -37.73 21.29
N ALA A 186 7.71 -36.96 22.15
CA ALA A 186 8.18 -35.56 21.99
C ALA A 186 7.43 -34.72 20.93
N LYS A 187 6.27 -34.16 21.31
CA LYS A 187 5.62 -33.09 20.57
C LYS A 187 6.53 -31.85 20.63
N GLU A 188 7.26 -31.54 19.57
CA GLU A 188 7.75 -30.18 19.35
C GLU A 188 6.50 -29.30 19.18
N GLU A 189 6.19 -28.45 20.17
CA GLU A 189 4.99 -27.61 20.14
C GLU A 189 5.03 -26.64 18.95
N PRO A 190 3.91 -26.46 18.23
CA PRO A 190 3.85 -25.52 17.12
C PRO A 190 4.12 -24.09 17.61
N ARG A 191 5.02 -23.37 16.93
CA ARG A 191 5.36 -21.99 17.26
C ARG A 191 4.11 -21.12 17.15
N SER A 192 3.71 -20.46 18.25
CA SER A 192 2.59 -19.51 18.22
C SER A 192 2.93 -18.33 17.33
N LYS A 193 2.09 -18.06 16.32
CA LYS A 193 2.23 -16.92 15.40
C LYS A 193 2.27 -15.59 16.16
N THR A 194 1.42 -15.44 17.18
CA THR A 194 1.33 -14.24 18.01
C THR A 194 2.61 -14.02 18.82
N ALA A 195 3.14 -15.07 19.46
CA ALA A 195 4.39 -14.99 20.21
C ALA A 195 5.57 -14.67 19.27
N PHE A 196 5.59 -15.29 18.09
CA PHE A 196 6.62 -15.02 17.09
C PHE A 196 6.61 -13.57 16.59
N ILE A 197 5.43 -13.01 16.28
CA ILE A 197 5.31 -11.60 15.88
C ILE A 197 5.77 -10.68 17.02
N THR A 198 5.31 -10.92 18.25
CA THR A 198 5.54 -10.01 19.38
C THR A 198 6.97 -10.10 19.95
N GLU A 199 7.43 -11.30 20.28
CA GLU A 199 8.71 -11.52 20.97
C GLU A 199 9.89 -11.60 19.99
N THR A 200 9.73 -12.35 18.90
CA THR A 200 10.83 -12.57 17.94
C THR A 200 10.95 -11.40 16.96
N VAL A 201 9.88 -11.05 16.26
CA VAL A 201 9.92 -10.02 15.21
C VAL A 201 10.00 -8.61 15.81
N LEU A 202 9.00 -8.19 16.59
CA LEU A 202 8.91 -6.80 17.05
C LEU A 202 9.94 -6.50 18.14
N GLN A 203 10.09 -7.37 19.14
CA GLN A 203 10.97 -7.09 20.29
C GLN A 203 12.43 -7.49 20.06
N SER A 204 12.70 -8.70 19.56
CA SER A 204 14.09 -9.19 19.45
C SER A 204 14.80 -8.67 18.19
N TYR A 205 14.08 -8.50 17.09
CA TYR A 205 14.66 -8.09 15.81
C TYR A 205 14.47 -6.62 15.48
N LEU A 206 13.23 -6.11 15.42
CA LEU A 206 12.97 -4.74 14.97
C LEU A 206 13.30 -3.69 16.03
N ARG A 207 12.95 -3.89 17.30
CA ARG A 207 13.17 -2.90 18.36
C ARG A 207 14.63 -2.43 18.46
N PRO A 208 15.66 -3.30 18.45
CA PRO A 208 17.06 -2.85 18.46
C PRO A 208 17.39 -1.96 17.26
N LEU A 209 16.90 -2.32 16.07
CA LEU A 209 17.16 -1.59 14.83
C LEU A 209 16.52 -0.20 14.82
N PHE A 210 15.35 -0.02 15.44
CA PHE A 210 14.63 1.26 15.47
C PHE A 210 14.87 2.09 16.74
N SER A 211 15.60 1.54 17.71
CA SER A 211 15.76 2.13 19.06
C SER A 211 16.27 3.58 19.07
N ARG A 212 17.13 3.95 18.12
CA ARG A 212 17.72 5.30 17.98
C ARG A 212 16.93 6.25 17.09
N SER A 213 15.88 5.77 16.41
CA SER A 213 15.08 6.54 15.46
C SER A 213 13.66 6.79 15.96
N ARG A 214 13.44 6.71 17.27
CA ARG A 214 12.10 6.80 17.86
C ARG A 214 11.61 8.26 17.85
N PRO A 215 10.35 8.52 17.45
CA PRO A 215 9.78 9.87 17.50
C PRO A 215 9.63 10.39 18.93
N ALA A 216 9.98 11.65 19.17
CA ALA A 216 9.86 12.31 20.48
C ALA A 216 8.40 12.49 20.95
N THR A 217 7.44 12.36 20.03
CA THR A 217 5.99 12.51 20.32
C THR A 217 5.38 11.32 21.05
N VAL A 218 6.13 10.23 21.23
CA VAL A 218 5.62 8.95 21.74
C VAL A 218 6.57 8.35 22.78
N THR A 219 6.03 7.81 23.88
CA THR A 219 6.78 7.13 24.94
C THR A 219 7.35 5.78 24.49
N ALA A 220 8.24 5.17 25.30
CA ALA A 220 8.83 3.86 24.97
C ALA A 220 7.78 2.75 24.84
N SER A 221 6.60 2.99 25.43
CA SER A 221 5.43 2.13 25.37
C SER A 221 4.46 2.53 24.25
N GLY A 222 4.87 3.26 23.21
CA GLY A 222 4.02 3.62 22.08
C GLY A 222 2.89 4.61 22.38
N ARG A 223 2.75 5.09 23.62
CA ARG A 223 1.69 6.05 24.03
C ARG A 223 2.09 7.46 23.67
N LYS A 224 1.11 8.35 23.45
CA LYS A 224 1.37 9.79 23.31
C LYS A 224 2.22 10.30 24.48
N ALA A 225 3.35 10.96 24.18
CA ALA A 225 4.19 11.55 25.20
C ALA A 225 3.49 12.78 25.81
N ALA A 226 3.35 12.81 27.14
CA ALA A 226 2.82 13.98 27.86
C ALA A 226 3.80 15.16 27.81
N TYR A 227 5.09 14.85 27.80
CA TYR A 227 6.19 15.78 27.61
C TYR A 227 7.07 15.21 26.49
N PRO A 228 6.99 15.74 25.25
CA PRO A 228 7.93 15.32 24.21
C PRO A 228 9.34 15.75 24.63
N ASP A 229 10.31 14.83 24.54
CA ASP A 229 11.70 15.11 24.89
C ASP A 229 12.17 16.35 24.11
N GLN A 230 12.36 17.47 24.81
CA GLN A 230 13.16 18.59 24.33
C GLN A 230 14.60 18.17 24.56
N ASP A 231 15.31 17.77 23.51
CA ASP A 231 16.72 17.39 23.63
C ASP A 231 17.50 18.47 24.40
N ASP A 232 18.22 18.03 25.46
CA ASP A 232 19.13 18.79 26.34
C ASP A 232 20.38 19.36 25.64
N SER A 233 20.33 19.58 24.32
CA SER A 233 21.36 20.31 23.59
C SER A 233 20.89 21.74 23.35
N GLY A 234 21.31 22.64 24.26
CA GLY A 234 20.91 24.04 24.33
C GLY A 234 21.06 24.82 23.01
N ALA A 235 20.02 24.76 22.17
CA ALA A 235 19.74 25.69 21.08
C ALA A 235 18.23 25.71 20.85
N GLY A 236 17.56 26.71 21.46
CA GLY A 236 16.11 26.81 21.53
C GLY A 236 15.38 26.87 20.18
N GLY A 237 14.29 26.11 20.09
CA GLY A 237 13.27 26.23 19.04
C GLY A 237 12.54 24.90 18.78
N PRO A 238 11.21 24.88 18.60
CA PRO A 238 10.45 23.66 18.31
C PRO A 238 10.77 23.16 16.90
N ARG A 239 11.64 22.15 16.78
CA ARG A 239 12.00 21.52 15.50
C ARG A 239 11.11 20.30 15.22
N ARG A 240 9.84 20.53 14.86
CA ARG A 240 9.06 19.55 14.08
C ARG A 240 9.26 19.91 12.61
N GLY A 241 10.01 19.10 11.85
CA GLY A 241 10.14 19.30 10.39
C GLY A 241 11.52 19.08 9.77
N GLY A 242 12.49 18.56 10.51
CA GLY A 242 13.77 18.19 9.91
C GLY A 242 14.57 17.31 10.86
N ALA A 243 14.51 16.00 10.64
CA ALA A 243 15.62 15.15 11.09
C ALA A 243 16.89 15.78 10.52
N SER A 244 17.85 16.09 11.39
CA SER A 244 19.12 16.68 11.02
C SER A 244 19.68 15.97 9.78
N LEU A 245 19.77 16.69 8.66
CA LEU A 245 20.45 16.25 7.43
C LEU A 245 21.90 15.78 7.68
N LEU A 246 22.42 16.02 8.88
CA LEU A 246 23.80 15.75 9.27
C LEU A 246 24.00 14.35 9.88
N GLU A 247 22.96 13.56 10.14
CA GLU A 247 23.14 12.25 10.79
C GLU A 247 22.22 11.15 10.26
N GLU A 248 21.98 11.09 8.96
CA GLU A 248 21.43 9.89 8.30
C GLU A 248 22.55 8.86 8.03
N THR A 249 22.98 8.15 9.06
CA THR A 249 24.04 7.14 8.94
C THR A 249 23.55 5.75 9.33
N ALA A 250 24.32 4.72 8.96
CA ALA A 250 24.06 3.36 9.41
C ALA A 250 24.09 3.19 10.94
N GLN A 251 24.69 4.15 11.68
CA GLN A 251 24.74 4.12 13.15
C GLN A 251 23.48 4.71 13.81
N THR A 252 22.79 5.64 13.14
CA THR A 252 21.57 6.29 13.65
C THR A 252 20.30 5.63 13.12
N LYS A 253 20.32 5.09 11.90
CA LYS A 253 19.20 4.38 11.26
C LYS A 253 19.64 3.02 10.70
N PRO A 254 20.01 2.03 11.54
CA PRO A 254 20.46 0.72 11.05
C PRO A 254 19.35 -0.05 10.32
N TRP A 255 18.09 0.17 10.67
CA TRP A 255 16.93 -0.35 9.93
C TRP A 255 16.83 0.14 8.48
N LYS A 256 17.45 1.29 8.14
CA LYS A 256 17.43 1.91 6.80
C LYS A 256 18.67 1.55 5.99
N TYR A 257 19.85 1.48 6.62
CA TYR A 257 21.14 1.37 5.92
C TYR A 257 21.92 0.08 6.21
N THR A 258 21.57 -0.68 7.26
CA THR A 258 22.28 -1.92 7.63
C THR A 258 21.46 -3.16 7.27
N ASP A 259 20.17 -3.16 7.61
CA ASP A 259 19.30 -4.31 7.33
C ASP A 259 18.02 -3.89 6.60
N PHE A 260 18.07 -3.99 5.26
CA PHE A 260 16.93 -3.66 4.38
C PHE A 260 15.71 -4.55 4.57
N ARG A 261 15.84 -5.68 5.29
CA ARG A 261 14.71 -6.59 5.56
C ARG A 261 13.76 -6.03 6.62
N ALA A 262 14.21 -5.06 7.43
CA ALA A 262 13.45 -4.53 8.55
C ALA A 262 12.05 -4.02 8.14
N VAL A 263 11.96 -3.24 7.05
CA VAL A 263 10.70 -2.65 6.58
C VAL A 263 9.75 -3.69 5.98
N PRO A 264 10.17 -4.59 5.08
CA PRO A 264 9.32 -5.69 4.61
C PRO A 264 8.86 -6.64 5.73
N VAL A 265 9.72 -6.93 6.71
CA VAL A 265 9.38 -7.76 7.87
C VAL A 265 8.31 -7.09 8.73
N LEU A 266 8.43 -5.77 8.96
CA LEU A 266 7.37 -4.99 9.63
C LEU A 266 6.06 -5.04 8.84
N GLY A 267 6.12 -4.85 7.52
CA GLY A 267 4.93 -4.94 6.66
C GLY A 267 4.24 -6.30 6.74
N TRP A 268 5.02 -7.39 6.75
CA TRP A 268 4.47 -8.72 6.99
C TRP A 268 3.82 -8.84 8.38
N ALA A 269 4.47 -8.33 9.43
CA ALA A 269 3.92 -8.38 10.79
C ALA A 269 2.59 -7.63 10.92
N VAL A 270 2.48 -6.43 10.32
CA VAL A 270 1.23 -5.65 10.27
C VAL A 270 0.15 -6.37 9.47
N LYS A 271 0.55 -7.02 8.37
CA LYS A 271 -0.37 -7.80 7.53
C LYS A 271 -0.94 -9.00 8.26
N GLU A 272 -0.11 -9.71 9.00
CA GLU A 272 -0.45 -10.97 9.64
C GLU A 272 -1.05 -10.83 11.04
N ALA A 273 -0.94 -9.65 11.64
CA ALA A 273 -1.57 -9.31 12.91
C ALA A 273 -3.10 -9.25 12.78
N ASP A 274 -3.81 -9.94 13.68
CA ASP A 274 -5.25 -9.86 13.79
C ASP A 274 -5.69 -8.74 14.76
N SER A 275 -7.00 -8.47 14.79
CA SER A 275 -7.54 -7.39 15.61
C SER A 275 -7.33 -7.61 17.11
N HIS A 276 -7.27 -8.87 17.58
CA HIS A 276 -7.03 -9.21 18.99
C HIS A 276 -5.58 -8.95 19.41
N LEU A 277 -4.62 -9.37 18.58
CA LEU A 277 -3.19 -9.08 18.76
C LEU A 277 -2.98 -7.57 18.78
N LEU A 278 -3.56 -6.82 17.84
CA LEU A 278 -3.42 -5.37 17.82
C LEU A 278 -4.08 -4.71 19.03
N ALA A 279 -5.24 -5.16 19.49
CA ALA A 279 -5.87 -4.63 20.70
C ALA A 279 -4.95 -4.67 21.93
N THR A 280 -4.13 -5.73 22.03
CA THR A 280 -3.28 -6.02 23.19
C THR A 280 -1.86 -5.47 23.03
N HIS A 281 -1.29 -5.59 21.84
CA HIS A 281 0.13 -5.34 21.55
C HIS A 281 0.38 -4.20 20.57
N TRP A 282 -0.61 -3.35 20.27
CA TRP A 282 -0.41 -2.12 19.49
C TRP A 282 0.83 -1.29 19.90
N PRO A 283 1.23 -1.18 21.20
CA PRO A 283 2.40 -0.39 21.59
C PRO A 283 3.70 -0.79 20.90
N LEU A 284 3.80 -2.07 20.52
CA LEU A 284 4.99 -2.61 19.88
C LEU A 284 5.09 -2.19 18.41
N PHE A 285 3.99 -1.84 17.75
CA PHE A 285 3.97 -1.44 16.35
C PHE A 285 4.14 0.07 16.18
N THR A 286 3.51 0.86 17.06
CA THR A 286 3.40 2.31 16.92
C THR A 286 4.73 3.02 16.68
N PRO A 287 5.83 2.76 17.43
CA PRO A 287 7.10 3.44 17.21
C PRO A 287 7.64 3.22 15.78
N PHE A 288 7.55 1.99 15.27
CA PHE A 288 8.08 1.66 13.94
C PHE A 288 7.26 2.32 12.83
N LEU A 289 5.93 2.31 12.97
CA LEU A 289 5.02 2.93 12.00
C LEU A 289 5.22 4.45 11.95
N LEU A 290 5.39 5.10 13.10
CA LEU A 290 5.63 6.54 13.17
C LEU A 290 7.02 6.92 12.66
N THR A 291 8.07 6.13 12.97
CA THR A 291 9.41 6.36 12.38
C THR A 291 9.37 6.34 10.85
N LEU A 292 8.57 5.45 10.25
CA LEU A 292 8.40 5.42 8.80
C LEU A 292 7.53 6.58 8.27
N ALA A 293 6.54 7.03 9.04
CA ALA A 293 5.73 8.21 8.70
C ALA A 293 6.50 9.53 8.82
N ASP A 294 7.58 9.57 9.61
CA ASP A 294 8.46 10.74 9.76
C ASP A 294 9.56 10.83 8.68
N GLU A 295 9.65 9.85 7.77
CA GLU A 295 10.62 9.89 6.66
C GLU A 295 10.29 11.03 5.67
N PRO A 296 11.31 11.64 5.02
CA PRO A 296 11.09 12.74 4.09
C PRO A 296 10.28 12.29 2.86
N ALA A 297 9.56 13.23 2.25
CA ALA A 297 8.67 12.95 1.11
C ALA A 297 9.36 12.29 -0.10
N SER A 298 10.65 12.57 -0.29
CA SER A 298 11.47 11.95 -1.34
C SER A 298 11.85 10.49 -1.05
N SER A 299 11.66 10.02 0.19
CA SER A 299 11.96 8.65 0.58
C SER A 299 10.78 7.74 0.23
N PRO A 300 10.96 6.66 -0.56
CA PRO A 300 9.90 5.69 -0.81
C PRO A 300 9.45 4.95 0.46
N LEU A 301 10.19 5.10 1.56
CA LEU A 301 9.85 4.54 2.87
C LEU A 301 8.66 5.26 3.50
N LEU A 302 8.46 6.55 3.24
CA LEU A 302 7.29 7.30 3.71
C LEU A 302 6.01 6.67 3.16
N ARG A 303 5.97 6.44 1.84
CA ARG A 303 4.85 5.75 1.18
C ARG A 303 4.58 4.38 1.81
N ALA A 304 5.62 3.59 2.04
CA ALA A 304 5.47 2.28 2.69
C ALA A 304 4.90 2.43 4.11
N GLY A 305 5.39 3.40 4.87
CA GLY A 305 4.89 3.76 6.20
C GLY A 305 3.41 4.09 6.20
N LEU A 306 2.96 4.97 5.30
CA LEU A 306 1.56 5.37 5.16
C LEU A 306 0.63 4.21 4.80
N LEU A 307 1.06 3.33 3.89
CA LEU A 307 0.29 2.14 3.51
C LEU A 307 0.19 1.15 4.67
N MET A 308 1.29 0.87 5.37
CA MET A 308 1.29 0.01 6.55
C MET A 308 0.44 0.61 7.68
N LEU A 309 0.50 1.93 7.88
CA LEU A 309 -0.29 2.62 8.88
C LEU A 309 -1.79 2.53 8.57
N SER A 310 -2.18 2.68 7.30
CA SER A 310 -3.57 2.48 6.86
C SER A 310 -4.05 1.05 7.11
N GLU A 311 -3.23 0.04 6.79
CA GLU A 311 -3.56 -1.37 7.05
C GLU A 311 -3.66 -1.68 8.56
N PHE A 312 -2.76 -1.11 9.36
CA PHE A 312 -2.79 -1.20 10.81
C PHE A 312 -4.08 -0.57 11.38
N LEU A 313 -4.44 0.64 10.94
CA LEU A 313 -5.66 1.34 11.35
C LEU A 313 -6.92 0.55 10.97
N ALA A 314 -6.94 -0.11 9.81
CA ALA A 314 -8.07 -0.95 9.39
C ALA A 314 -8.36 -2.08 10.38
N LYS A 315 -7.32 -2.69 10.96
CA LYS A 315 -7.43 -3.84 11.89
C LYS A 315 -7.49 -3.44 13.36
N LEU A 316 -7.03 -2.24 13.72
CA LEU A 316 -7.08 -1.73 15.09
C LEU A 316 -8.55 -1.51 15.54
N PRO A 317 -8.94 -2.00 16.73
CA PRO A 317 -10.26 -1.71 17.29
C PRO A 317 -10.43 -0.22 17.60
N ALA A 318 -11.61 0.33 17.27
CA ALA A 318 -11.92 1.74 17.54
C ALA A 318 -11.83 2.07 19.04
N ALA A 319 -12.27 1.17 19.92
CA ALA A 319 -12.17 1.32 21.37
C ALA A 319 -10.72 1.58 21.83
N THR A 320 -9.75 0.85 21.28
CA THR A 320 -8.33 1.06 21.56
C THR A 320 -7.87 2.43 21.09
N LEU A 321 -8.27 2.85 19.89
CA LEU A 321 -7.91 4.16 19.35
C LEU A 321 -8.44 5.32 20.21
N HIS A 322 -9.70 5.20 20.69
CA HIS A 322 -10.34 6.21 21.55
C HIS A 322 -9.73 6.27 22.95
N ALA A 323 -9.43 5.13 23.57
CA ALA A 323 -8.91 5.07 24.94
C ALA A 323 -7.44 5.53 25.06
N THR A 324 -6.66 5.46 23.98
CA THR A 324 -5.20 5.63 24.03
C THR A 324 -4.70 7.00 23.55
N GLY A 325 -5.57 7.80 22.91
CA GLY A 325 -5.18 9.08 22.30
C GLY A 325 -4.31 8.94 21.05
N LEU A 326 -4.16 7.73 20.51
CA LEU A 326 -3.38 7.44 19.31
C LEU A 326 -3.90 8.14 18.06
N ALA A 327 -5.19 8.48 18.01
CA ALA A 327 -5.77 9.17 16.86
C ALA A 327 -5.02 10.47 16.55
N GLN A 328 -4.75 11.28 17.57
CA GLN A 328 -4.02 12.54 17.39
C GLN A 328 -2.55 12.31 17.04
N VAL A 329 -1.94 11.23 17.53
CA VAL A 329 -0.53 10.90 17.21
C VAL A 329 -0.40 10.54 15.74
N PHE A 330 -1.32 9.72 15.21
CA PHE A 330 -1.33 9.37 13.80
C PHE A 330 -1.71 10.55 12.91
N GLU A 331 -2.68 11.36 13.33
CA GLU A 331 -3.01 12.60 12.63
C GLU A 331 -1.77 13.51 12.52
N ASP A 332 -1.10 13.80 13.65
CA ASP A 332 0.09 14.65 13.68
C ASP A 332 1.25 14.13 12.81
N ALA A 333 1.34 12.80 12.62
CA ALA A 333 2.38 12.18 11.82
C ALA A 333 2.04 12.16 10.31
N ILE A 334 0.78 11.93 9.95
CA ILE A 334 0.37 11.83 8.53
C ILE A 334 0.12 13.21 7.93
N PHE A 335 -0.49 14.13 8.70
CA PHE A 335 -0.98 15.41 8.17
C PHE A 335 0.11 16.25 7.46
N PRO A 336 1.35 16.35 7.98
CA PRO A 336 2.41 17.10 7.30
C PRO A 336 2.73 16.60 5.89
N THR A 337 2.46 15.32 5.58
CA THR A 337 2.68 14.77 4.23
C THR A 337 1.79 15.44 3.17
N LEU A 338 0.66 16.03 3.55
CA LEU A 338 -0.20 16.76 2.60
C LEU A 338 0.47 18.04 2.05
N SER A 339 1.53 18.52 2.69
CA SER A 339 2.35 19.65 2.21
C SER A 339 3.48 19.23 1.27
N ALA A 340 3.62 17.93 0.96
CA ALA A 340 4.54 17.43 -0.07
C ALA A 340 3.99 17.76 -1.47
N LEU A 341 4.18 19.02 -1.87
CA LEU A 341 3.68 19.59 -3.11
C LEU A 341 4.84 20.01 -4.03
N PRO A 342 4.61 20.16 -5.35
CA PRO A 342 5.60 20.53 -6.37
C PRO A 342 6.54 21.70 -6.05
N SER A 343 6.12 22.64 -5.21
CA SER A 343 6.96 23.77 -4.77
C SER A 343 8.18 23.34 -3.94
N LEU A 344 8.09 22.21 -3.23
CA LEU A 344 9.14 21.68 -2.35
C LEU A 344 9.54 20.24 -2.68
N THR A 345 8.63 19.46 -3.25
CA THR A 345 8.79 18.04 -3.57
C THR A 345 8.44 17.84 -5.04
N PRO A 346 9.29 17.21 -5.87
CA PRO A 346 8.97 16.95 -7.28
C PRO A 346 7.57 16.37 -7.50
N GLU A 347 6.93 16.70 -8.62
CA GLU A 347 5.56 16.29 -8.91
C GLU A 347 5.37 14.76 -8.86
N ASP A 348 6.30 14.00 -9.44
CA ASP A 348 6.25 12.53 -9.41
C ASP A 348 6.34 11.96 -7.98
N GLU A 349 7.17 12.55 -7.12
CA GLU A 349 7.28 12.14 -5.72
C GLU A 349 6.03 12.52 -4.92
N SER A 350 5.49 13.72 -5.16
CA SER A 350 4.25 14.19 -4.55
C SER A 350 3.09 13.24 -4.84
N MET A 351 2.95 12.80 -6.11
CA MET A 351 1.92 11.84 -6.52
C MET A 351 2.05 10.48 -5.82
N LEU A 352 3.25 10.06 -5.43
CA LEU A 352 3.48 8.79 -4.74
C LEU A 352 3.05 8.82 -3.27
N VAL A 353 3.03 10.00 -2.64
CA VAL A 353 2.80 10.14 -1.18
C VAL A 353 1.43 10.74 -0.84
N LEU A 354 0.88 11.64 -1.66
CA LEU A 354 -0.39 12.30 -1.39
C LEU A 354 -1.56 11.31 -1.31
N GLY A 355 -1.70 10.42 -2.29
CA GLY A 355 -2.76 9.41 -2.30
C GLY A 355 -2.77 8.52 -1.04
N PRO A 356 -1.63 7.88 -0.68
CA PRO A 356 -1.51 7.14 0.57
C PRO A 356 -1.79 7.98 1.83
N ALA A 357 -1.36 9.25 1.88
CA ALA A 357 -1.60 10.13 3.02
C ALA A 357 -3.09 10.43 3.22
N TYR A 358 -3.78 10.87 2.15
CA TYR A 358 -5.23 11.07 2.20
C TYR A 358 -5.97 9.78 2.53
N GLY A 359 -5.55 8.64 1.97
CA GLY A 359 -6.13 7.33 2.27
C GLY A 359 -6.01 6.95 3.75
N ALA A 360 -4.83 7.17 4.35
CA ALA A 360 -4.61 6.90 5.77
C ALA A 360 -5.42 7.86 6.66
N LEU A 361 -5.53 9.14 6.31
CA LEU A 361 -6.35 10.12 7.06
C LEU A 361 -7.85 9.81 6.97
N LEU A 362 -8.35 9.39 5.81
CA LEU A 362 -9.73 8.97 5.63
C LEU A 362 -10.04 7.71 6.45
N GLN A 363 -9.12 6.74 6.45
CA GLN A 363 -9.22 5.54 7.26
C GLN A 363 -9.21 5.87 8.76
N LEU A 364 -8.37 6.82 9.17
CA LEU A 364 -8.33 7.32 10.54
C LEU A 364 -9.65 8.00 10.93
N ALA A 365 -10.19 8.87 10.05
CA ALA A 365 -11.46 9.55 10.29
C ALA A 365 -12.62 8.56 10.46
N ARG A 366 -12.71 7.55 9.60
CA ARG A 366 -13.71 6.47 9.74
C ARG A 366 -13.58 5.73 11.07
N LYS A 367 -12.35 5.42 11.49
CA LYS A 367 -12.10 4.73 12.76
C LYS A 367 -12.43 5.57 13.97
N VAL A 368 -12.16 6.88 13.91
CA VAL A 368 -12.57 7.86 14.93
C VAL A 368 -14.08 8.08 14.93
N GLY A 369 -14.76 7.82 13.81
CA GLY A 369 -16.22 7.90 13.65
C GLY A 369 -17.01 6.69 14.15
N GLN A 370 -16.34 5.59 14.54
CA GLN A 370 -17.02 4.36 14.93
C GLN A 370 -17.57 4.44 16.36
N PRO A 371 -18.87 4.14 16.57
CA PRO A 371 -19.44 4.14 17.91
C PRO A 371 -18.77 3.08 18.78
N THR A 372 -18.57 3.41 20.06
CA THR A 372 -18.03 2.53 21.08
C THR A 372 -18.98 2.50 22.25
N ASN A 373 -19.04 1.38 22.99
CA ASN A 373 -19.97 1.17 24.10
C ASN A 373 -19.95 2.27 25.18
N GLU A 374 -18.88 3.08 25.21
CA GLU A 374 -18.61 4.11 26.23
C GLU A 374 -18.92 5.54 25.76
N ASN A 375 -19.11 5.80 24.46
CA ASN A 375 -19.29 7.14 23.91
C ASN A 375 -20.61 7.23 23.15
N GLY A 376 -21.50 8.16 23.55
CA GLY A 376 -22.71 8.43 22.79
C GLY A 376 -22.41 8.91 21.35
N ASP A 377 -23.23 8.49 20.39
CA ASP A 377 -23.03 8.63 18.95
C ASP A 377 -22.66 10.06 18.50
N GLY A 378 -23.24 11.08 19.12
CA GLY A 378 -23.04 12.48 18.73
C GLY A 378 -21.62 13.02 18.95
N GLY A 379 -20.88 12.52 19.94
CA GLY A 379 -19.52 13.00 20.24
C GLY A 379 -18.46 12.42 19.29
N VAL A 380 -18.71 11.22 18.78
CA VAL A 380 -17.81 10.45 17.92
C VAL A 380 -17.85 11.01 16.49
N LEU A 381 -19.05 11.21 15.94
CA LEU A 381 -19.25 11.83 14.62
C LEU A 381 -18.67 13.23 14.55
N LYS A 382 -18.76 14.01 15.64
CA LYS A 382 -18.15 15.35 15.70
C LYS A 382 -16.62 15.31 15.50
N LYS A 383 -15.94 14.31 16.06
CA LYS A 383 -14.48 14.15 15.90
C LYS A 383 -14.12 13.72 14.48
N GLN A 384 -14.89 12.79 13.90
CA GLN A 384 -14.74 12.41 12.49
C GLN A 384 -14.90 13.62 11.56
N HIS A 385 -16.00 14.37 11.70
CA HIS A 385 -16.25 15.54 10.87
C HIS A 385 -15.17 16.61 11.07
N ALA A 386 -14.69 16.84 12.30
CA ALA A 386 -13.61 17.79 12.56
C ALA A 386 -12.31 17.42 11.82
N LEU A 387 -11.95 16.13 11.80
CA LEU A 387 -10.79 15.66 11.04
C LEU A 387 -11.02 15.81 9.53
N LEU A 388 -12.17 15.39 9.00
CA LEU A 388 -12.48 15.54 7.57
C LEU A 388 -12.52 17.01 7.13
N ASP A 389 -13.04 17.91 7.96
CA ASP A 389 -13.02 19.35 7.71
C ASP A 389 -11.60 19.91 7.64
N LYS A 390 -10.70 19.39 8.49
CA LYS A 390 -9.28 19.77 8.49
C LYS A 390 -8.58 19.25 7.25
N VAL A 391 -8.82 18.00 6.86
CA VAL A 391 -8.28 17.41 5.62
C VAL A 391 -8.75 18.19 4.40
N LEU A 392 -10.01 18.62 4.36
CA LEU A 392 -10.52 19.40 3.24
C LEU A 392 -9.93 20.81 3.21
N ARG A 393 -9.90 21.52 4.35
CA ARG A 393 -9.41 22.91 4.42
C ARG A 393 -7.90 23.00 4.30
N ASP A 394 -7.18 22.34 5.19
CA ASP A 394 -5.74 22.48 5.33
C ASP A 394 -4.97 21.50 4.44
N GLY A 395 -5.65 20.50 3.87
CA GLY A 395 -5.09 19.58 2.87
C GLY A 395 -5.49 19.94 1.45
N VAL A 396 -6.77 19.79 1.10
CA VAL A 396 -7.24 19.95 -0.28
C VAL A 396 -7.18 21.40 -0.74
N PHE A 397 -7.83 22.34 -0.04
CA PHE A 397 -7.90 23.73 -0.49
C PHE A 397 -6.53 24.41 -0.46
N MET A 398 -5.76 24.21 0.61
CA MET A 398 -4.38 24.68 0.68
C MET A 398 -3.50 24.03 -0.39
N GLY A 399 -3.66 22.73 -0.63
CA GLY A 399 -2.94 22.01 -1.68
C GLY A 399 -3.24 22.57 -3.07
N TYR A 400 -4.52 22.82 -3.37
CA TYR A 400 -4.93 23.43 -4.64
C TYR A 400 -4.36 24.84 -4.78
N PHE A 401 -4.45 25.67 -3.73
CA PHE A 401 -3.93 27.03 -3.77
C PHE A 401 -2.44 27.09 -4.11
N HIS A 402 -1.65 26.12 -3.62
CA HIS A 402 -0.21 26.05 -3.85
C HIS A 402 0.21 25.26 -5.10
N ALA A 403 -0.66 24.42 -5.65
CA ALA A 403 -0.32 23.50 -6.75
C ALA A 403 -1.32 23.53 -7.93
N LYS A 404 -2.13 24.59 -8.06
CA LYS A 404 -3.13 24.74 -9.14
C LYS A 404 -2.55 24.65 -10.57
N GLU A 405 -1.27 24.98 -10.74
CA GLU A 405 -0.56 24.88 -12.03
C GLU A 405 -0.18 23.42 -12.39
N HIS A 406 -0.24 22.51 -11.43
CA HIS A 406 0.16 21.10 -11.60
C HIS A 406 -1.06 20.22 -11.79
N VAL A 407 -1.39 19.99 -13.05
CA VAL A 407 -2.65 19.38 -13.47
C VAL A 407 -2.87 17.97 -12.88
N ARG A 408 -1.83 17.15 -12.75
CA ARG A 408 -1.93 15.81 -12.12
C ARG A 408 -2.24 15.89 -10.63
N ILE A 409 -1.66 16.88 -9.94
CA ILE A 409 -1.93 17.13 -8.52
C ILE A 409 -3.37 17.61 -8.35
N VAL A 410 -3.84 18.53 -9.20
CA VAL A 410 -5.23 19.00 -9.18
C VAL A 410 -6.21 17.84 -9.39
N ALA A 411 -5.93 16.92 -10.32
CA ALA A 411 -6.74 15.72 -10.53
C ALA A 411 -6.82 14.85 -9.26
N GLU A 412 -5.68 14.62 -8.59
CA GLU A 412 -5.61 13.86 -7.34
C GLU A 412 -6.42 14.55 -6.22
N LEU A 413 -6.28 15.86 -6.06
CA LEU A 413 -7.02 16.65 -5.08
C LEU A 413 -8.54 16.61 -5.33
N CYS A 414 -8.98 16.71 -6.59
CA CYS A 414 -10.39 16.56 -6.97
C CYS A 414 -10.93 15.15 -6.64
N SER A 415 -10.15 14.10 -6.93
CA SER A 415 -10.50 12.72 -6.61
C SER A 415 -10.70 12.53 -5.09
N TRP A 416 -9.81 13.10 -4.27
CA TRP A 416 -9.97 13.07 -2.81
C TRP A 416 -11.10 13.94 -2.30
N THR A 417 -11.34 15.10 -2.94
CA THR A 417 -12.50 15.95 -2.63
C THR A 417 -13.79 15.14 -2.70
N ALA A 418 -14.03 14.43 -3.80
CA ALA A 418 -15.22 13.60 -3.95
C ALA A 418 -15.39 12.58 -2.81
N ARG A 419 -14.29 11.90 -2.43
CA ARG A 419 -14.30 10.89 -1.36
C ARG A 419 -14.56 11.50 0.02
N ILE A 420 -13.95 12.64 0.32
CA ILE A 420 -14.12 13.35 1.60
C ILE A 420 -15.56 13.87 1.72
N LEU A 421 -16.14 14.41 0.63
CA LEU A 421 -17.52 14.90 0.64
C LEU A 421 -18.53 13.77 0.90
N ASN A 422 -18.31 12.59 0.33
CA ASN A 422 -19.15 11.43 0.59
C ASN A 422 -19.08 10.93 2.04
N GLU A 423 -18.00 11.22 2.77
CA GLU A 423 -17.86 10.89 4.19
C GLU A 423 -18.36 12.00 5.12
N LEU A 424 -18.34 13.26 4.67
CA LEU A 424 -18.93 14.40 5.38
C LEU A 424 -20.45 14.47 5.20
N GLU A 425 -20.98 13.92 4.11
CA GLU A 425 -22.38 13.97 3.73
C GLU A 425 -22.92 15.42 3.78
N VAL A 426 -24.08 15.64 4.40
CA VAL A 426 -24.73 16.96 4.51
C VAL A 426 -23.85 17.99 5.25
N HIS A 427 -22.88 17.56 6.06
CA HIS A 427 -21.97 18.48 6.75
C HIS A 427 -20.97 19.16 5.80
N ALA A 428 -20.84 18.69 4.56
CA ALA A 428 -20.03 19.32 3.53
C ALA A 428 -20.58 20.70 3.08
N VAL A 429 -21.86 20.99 3.33
CA VAL A 429 -22.54 22.23 2.90
C VAL A 429 -21.79 23.51 3.31
N LYS A 430 -21.14 23.52 4.48
CA LYS A 430 -20.40 24.69 4.99
C LYS A 430 -19.17 25.05 4.15
N HIS A 431 -18.71 24.12 3.32
CA HIS A 431 -17.54 24.27 2.45
C HIS A 431 -17.93 24.66 1.01
N LEU A 432 -19.22 24.80 0.68
CA LEU A 432 -19.66 25.17 -0.67
C LEU A 432 -19.01 26.46 -1.19
N LYS A 433 -18.79 27.42 -0.28
CA LYS A 433 -18.16 28.71 -0.60
C LYS A 433 -16.73 28.59 -1.13
N ASP A 434 -16.03 27.50 -0.82
CA ASP A 434 -14.65 27.25 -1.22
C ASP A 434 -14.61 26.17 -2.32
N LEU A 435 -15.49 25.16 -2.23
CA LEU A 435 -15.62 24.06 -3.20
C LEU A 435 -16.05 24.55 -4.58
N ILE A 436 -17.09 25.37 -4.66
CA ILE A 436 -17.67 25.74 -5.95
C ILE A 436 -16.72 26.65 -6.73
N PRO A 437 -16.13 27.71 -6.15
CA PRO A 437 -15.16 28.52 -6.87
C PRO A 437 -13.94 27.72 -7.34
N MET A 438 -13.42 26.80 -6.51
CA MET A 438 -12.32 25.92 -6.87
C MET A 438 -12.68 25.03 -8.08
N LEU A 439 -13.81 24.32 -8.02
CA LEU A 439 -14.24 23.42 -9.09
C LEU A 439 -14.62 24.20 -10.36
N SER A 440 -15.27 25.35 -10.22
CA SER A 440 -15.60 26.23 -11.33
C SER A 440 -14.33 26.67 -12.05
N ALA A 441 -13.32 27.16 -11.32
CA ALA A 441 -12.05 27.60 -11.91
C ALA A 441 -11.39 26.51 -12.75
N ILE A 442 -11.39 25.26 -12.27
CA ILE A 442 -10.84 24.10 -13.00
C ILE A 442 -11.65 23.80 -14.27
N LEU A 443 -12.99 23.78 -14.16
CA LEU A 443 -13.88 23.41 -15.27
C LEU A 443 -13.96 24.50 -16.35
N THR A 444 -13.79 25.77 -15.98
CA THR A 444 -13.83 26.89 -16.92
C THR A 444 -12.48 27.22 -17.57
N ASP A 445 -11.42 26.46 -17.26
CA ASP A 445 -10.10 26.68 -17.86
C ASP A 445 -10.16 26.46 -19.38
N PRO A 446 -9.79 27.44 -20.22
CA PRO A 446 -9.75 27.28 -21.67
C PRO A 446 -8.77 26.19 -22.14
N PHE A 447 -7.74 25.87 -21.34
CA PHE A 447 -6.77 24.81 -21.64
C PHE A 447 -7.10 23.48 -20.98
N GLY A 448 -8.19 23.41 -20.20
CA GLY A 448 -8.64 22.19 -19.52
C GLY A 448 -8.75 20.95 -20.42
N PRO A 449 -9.22 21.06 -21.69
CA PRO A 449 -9.27 19.92 -22.61
C PRO A 449 -7.91 19.25 -22.90
N SER A 450 -6.78 19.93 -22.67
CA SER A 450 -5.44 19.30 -22.77
C SER A 450 -5.17 18.31 -21.63
N ALA A 451 -6.02 18.25 -20.61
CA ALA A 451 -5.93 17.32 -19.48
C ALA A 451 -7.32 16.80 -19.07
N PRO A 452 -7.92 15.90 -19.86
CA PRO A 452 -9.29 15.42 -19.65
C PRO A 452 -9.47 14.67 -18.34
N GLU A 453 -8.43 14.01 -17.83
CA GLU A 453 -8.47 13.31 -16.52
C GLU A 453 -8.78 14.27 -15.35
N THR A 454 -8.24 15.49 -15.41
CA THR A 454 -8.45 16.52 -14.39
C THR A 454 -9.86 17.08 -14.43
N LEU A 455 -10.36 17.36 -15.65
CA LEU A 455 -11.75 17.77 -15.85
C LEU A 455 -12.71 16.68 -15.36
N LEU A 456 -12.43 15.40 -15.68
CA LEU A 456 -13.22 14.27 -15.22
C LEU A 456 -13.23 14.17 -13.69
N ALA A 457 -12.08 14.31 -13.05
CA ALA A 457 -11.99 14.33 -11.59
C ALA A 457 -12.77 15.50 -10.98
N ALA A 458 -12.71 16.69 -11.57
CA ALA A 458 -13.47 17.86 -11.13
C ALA A 458 -14.99 17.68 -11.31
N VAL A 459 -15.45 17.13 -12.43
CA VAL A 459 -16.87 16.81 -12.65
C VAL A 459 -17.34 15.74 -11.65
N LYS A 460 -16.52 14.72 -11.33
CA LYS A 460 -16.83 13.73 -10.29
C LYS A 460 -16.91 14.35 -8.89
N ALA A 461 -16.02 15.30 -8.58
CA ALA A 461 -16.09 16.07 -7.33
C ALA A 461 -17.36 16.93 -7.28
N LEU A 462 -17.74 17.58 -8.38
CA LEU A 462 -18.98 18.34 -8.50
C LEU A 462 -20.22 17.45 -8.36
N GLN A 463 -20.20 16.23 -8.89
CA GLN A 463 -21.24 15.23 -8.67
C GLN A 463 -21.37 14.87 -7.18
N ALA A 464 -20.26 14.74 -6.46
CA ALA A 464 -20.28 14.51 -5.01
C ALA A 464 -20.82 15.75 -4.26
N VAL A 465 -20.50 16.96 -4.71
CA VAL A 465 -21.10 18.20 -4.18
C VAL A 465 -22.62 18.17 -4.33
N LEU A 466 -23.15 17.83 -5.51
CA LEU A 466 -24.59 17.73 -5.72
C LEU A 466 -25.21 16.64 -4.84
N THR A 467 -24.64 15.43 -4.83
CA THR A 467 -25.17 14.30 -4.07
C THR A 467 -25.33 14.64 -2.58
N ASN A 468 -24.34 15.33 -2.00
CA ASN A 468 -24.30 15.58 -0.56
C ASN A 468 -24.89 16.95 -0.15
N CYS A 469 -24.92 17.94 -1.05
CA CYS A 469 -25.28 19.32 -0.73
C CYS A 469 -26.47 19.87 -1.53
N TRP A 470 -27.17 19.06 -2.35
CA TRP A 470 -28.26 19.51 -3.22
C TRP A 470 -29.31 20.43 -2.56
N PRO A 471 -29.75 20.24 -1.29
CA PRO A 471 -30.83 21.07 -0.73
C PRO A 471 -30.45 22.54 -0.60
N ARG A 472 -29.14 22.83 -0.56
CA ARG A 472 -28.58 24.18 -0.42
C ARG A 472 -28.07 24.77 -1.72
N ILE A 473 -28.08 23.99 -2.80
CA ILE A 473 -27.66 24.42 -4.13
C ILE A 473 -28.86 24.98 -4.90
N LEU A 474 -30.02 24.33 -4.83
CA LEU A 474 -31.22 24.74 -5.57
C LEU A 474 -31.74 26.13 -5.17
N GLY A 475 -31.92 26.99 -6.19
CA GLY A 475 -32.40 28.36 -6.04
C GLY A 475 -31.38 29.28 -5.35
N SER A 476 -30.09 28.95 -5.42
CA SER A 476 -29.00 29.75 -4.88
C SER A 476 -28.01 30.14 -5.98
N PRO A 477 -27.14 31.14 -5.77
CA PRO A 477 -26.12 31.54 -6.75
C PRO A 477 -25.19 30.38 -7.18
N TRP A 478 -25.02 29.40 -6.29
CA TRP A 478 -24.26 28.19 -6.54
C TRP A 478 -24.80 27.38 -7.71
N GLN A 479 -26.11 27.36 -7.93
CA GLN A 479 -26.72 26.67 -9.06
C GLN A 479 -26.25 27.29 -10.38
N ASP A 480 -26.25 28.62 -10.46
CA ASP A 480 -25.88 29.35 -11.68
C ASP A 480 -24.39 29.17 -12.00
N GLU A 481 -23.54 29.23 -10.98
CA GLU A 481 -22.10 29.02 -11.12
C GLU A 481 -21.78 27.59 -11.60
N ILE A 482 -22.45 26.58 -11.04
CA ILE A 482 -22.30 25.19 -11.46
C ILE A 482 -22.75 24.99 -12.91
N ILE A 483 -23.89 25.57 -13.31
CA ILE A 483 -24.38 25.49 -14.69
C ILE A 483 -23.39 26.16 -15.64
N ASN A 484 -22.90 27.35 -15.30
CA ASN A 484 -21.92 28.07 -16.10
C ASN A 484 -20.61 27.27 -16.27
N ALA A 485 -20.09 26.70 -15.20
CA ALA A 485 -18.90 25.86 -15.21
C ALA A 485 -19.06 24.64 -16.13
N LEU A 486 -20.20 23.94 -16.05
CA LEU A 486 -20.49 22.79 -16.91
C LEU A 486 -20.66 23.18 -18.38
N VAL A 487 -21.32 24.30 -18.66
CA VAL A 487 -21.50 24.83 -20.02
C VAL A 487 -20.16 25.15 -20.66
N LEU A 488 -19.31 25.91 -19.97
CA LEU A 488 -17.99 26.29 -20.50
C LEU A 488 -17.08 25.07 -20.68
N CYS A 489 -17.02 24.17 -19.68
CA CYS A 489 -16.29 22.92 -19.80
C CYS A 489 -16.74 22.10 -21.01
N TRP A 490 -18.06 21.96 -21.21
CA TRP A 490 -18.61 21.23 -22.34
C TRP A 490 -18.24 21.85 -23.69
N LEU A 491 -18.29 23.17 -23.81
CA LEU A 491 -17.93 23.88 -25.03
C LEU A 491 -16.45 23.72 -25.35
N HIS A 492 -15.56 23.91 -24.37
CA HIS A 492 -14.11 23.73 -24.56
C HIS A 492 -13.78 22.28 -25.00
N VAL A 493 -14.43 21.28 -24.39
CA VAL A 493 -14.25 19.86 -24.74
C VAL A 493 -14.82 19.50 -26.12
N LEU A 494 -15.82 20.22 -26.60
CA LEU A 494 -16.33 20.03 -27.97
C LEU A 494 -15.42 20.66 -29.03
N GLU A 495 -14.66 21.70 -28.67
CA GLU A 495 -13.74 22.39 -29.57
C GLU A 495 -12.44 21.60 -29.80
N GLN A 496 -12.09 20.70 -28.89
CA GLN A 496 -10.97 19.78 -29.05
C GLN A 496 -11.44 18.46 -29.70
N GLU A 497 -10.80 18.05 -30.80
CA GLU A 497 -11.09 16.77 -31.45
C GLU A 497 -10.38 15.63 -30.70
N GLY A 498 -11.14 14.77 -30.00
CA GLY A 498 -10.60 13.63 -29.26
C GLY A 498 -11.64 12.56 -28.90
N GLU A 499 -11.28 11.28 -29.03
CA GLU A 499 -12.10 10.12 -28.62
C GLU A 499 -12.06 9.87 -27.09
N GLU A 500 -11.09 10.46 -26.39
CA GLU A 500 -10.79 10.23 -24.95
C GLU A 500 -11.81 10.88 -23.99
N ASP A 501 -12.71 11.74 -24.50
CA ASP A 501 -13.62 12.54 -23.67
C ASP A 501 -14.98 11.88 -23.40
N LYS A 502 -15.18 10.62 -23.82
CA LYS A 502 -16.48 9.93 -23.69
C LYS A 502 -16.94 9.86 -22.23
N GLU A 503 -16.06 9.47 -21.31
CA GLU A 503 -16.41 9.35 -19.89
C GLU A 503 -16.71 10.72 -19.25
N LEU A 504 -15.92 11.74 -19.60
CA LEU A 504 -16.12 13.12 -19.17
C LEU A 504 -17.50 13.65 -19.61
N ARG A 505 -17.83 13.48 -20.89
CA ARG A 505 -19.11 13.93 -21.46
C ARG A 505 -20.30 13.21 -20.82
N LEU A 506 -20.18 11.90 -20.56
CA LEU A 506 -21.22 11.13 -19.88
C LEU A 506 -21.42 11.61 -18.44
N THR A 507 -20.33 11.85 -17.70
CA THR A 507 -20.41 12.31 -16.31
C THR A 507 -20.98 13.72 -16.23
N ALA A 508 -20.56 14.63 -17.11
CA ALA A 508 -21.09 16.00 -17.18
C ALA A 508 -22.60 16.02 -17.48
N ARG A 509 -23.06 15.16 -18.41
CA ARG A 509 -24.49 14.96 -18.68
C ARG A 509 -25.24 14.46 -17.46
N ALA A 510 -24.68 13.51 -16.71
CA ALA A 510 -25.31 12.99 -15.51
C ALA A 510 -25.47 14.09 -14.45
N VAL A 511 -24.45 14.91 -14.22
CA VAL A 511 -24.50 16.06 -13.32
C VAL A 511 -25.57 17.08 -13.77
N ALA A 512 -25.60 17.41 -15.06
CA ALA A 512 -26.61 18.30 -15.63
C ALA A 512 -28.04 17.74 -15.51
N ALA A 513 -28.20 16.43 -15.68
CA ALA A 513 -29.50 15.76 -15.52
C ALA A 513 -29.97 15.77 -14.06
N VAL A 514 -29.08 15.54 -13.08
CA VAL A 514 -29.40 15.63 -11.65
C VAL A 514 -29.87 17.04 -11.29
N LEU A 515 -29.21 18.08 -11.81
CA LEU A 515 -29.65 19.47 -11.60
C LEU A 515 -31.05 19.72 -12.17
N LYS A 516 -31.39 19.13 -13.32
CA LYS A 516 -32.71 19.26 -13.94
C LYS A 516 -33.82 18.56 -13.17
N THR A 517 -33.53 17.40 -12.57
CA THR A 517 -34.54 16.59 -11.88
C THR A 517 -34.71 16.98 -10.41
N ALA A 518 -33.72 17.62 -9.81
CA ALA A 518 -33.76 18.04 -8.42
C ALA A 518 -34.81 19.14 -8.20
N ARG A 519 -35.86 18.83 -7.43
CA ARG A 519 -36.94 19.76 -7.08
C ARG A 519 -36.81 20.18 -5.62
N LYS A 520 -36.99 21.47 -5.35
CA LYS A 520 -37.12 22.01 -4.00
C LYS A 520 -38.60 22.14 -3.68
N GLN A 521 -39.12 21.34 -2.73
CA GLN A 521 -40.40 21.68 -2.08
C GLN A 521 -40.14 22.86 -1.15
N VAL A 522 -40.75 24.00 -1.45
CA VAL A 522 -40.81 25.12 -0.51
C VAL A 522 -42.06 24.89 0.32
N ASP A 523 -41.89 24.62 1.61
CA ASP A 523 -43.03 24.51 2.53
C ASP A 523 -43.71 25.87 2.59
N GLY A 524 -44.98 25.91 2.20
CA GLY A 524 -45.75 27.14 2.08
C GLY A 524 -46.07 27.68 3.46
N GLY A 525 -45.45 28.81 3.84
CA GLY A 525 -45.98 29.66 4.90
C GLY A 525 -47.42 30.10 4.55
N GLU A 526 -48.21 30.39 5.58
CA GLU A 526 -49.68 30.59 5.60
C GLU A 526 -50.28 31.58 4.58
N ASP A 527 -49.45 32.31 3.83
CA ASP A 527 -49.90 33.15 2.73
C ASP A 527 -49.81 32.38 1.42
N GLY A 528 -50.92 31.76 1.00
CA GLY A 528 -51.09 30.92 -0.19
C GLY A 528 -50.70 31.52 -1.56
N LYS A 529 -49.44 31.94 -1.73
CA LYS A 529 -48.75 32.11 -2.99
C LYS A 529 -48.05 30.80 -3.30
N GLY A 530 -48.55 30.12 -4.33
CA GLY A 530 -48.25 28.73 -4.66
C GLY A 530 -46.77 28.38 -4.80
N ASN A 531 -46.52 27.07 -4.71
CA ASN A 531 -45.27 26.40 -5.05
C ASN A 531 -44.53 27.12 -6.19
N VAL A 532 -43.46 27.84 -5.86
CA VAL A 532 -42.50 28.29 -6.87
C VAL A 532 -41.66 27.06 -7.21
N GLU A 533 -42.16 26.26 -8.14
CA GLU A 533 -41.42 25.18 -8.77
C GLU A 533 -40.31 25.83 -9.60
N THR A 534 -39.08 25.85 -9.08
CA THR A 534 -37.92 26.29 -9.86
C THR A 534 -37.60 25.22 -10.91
N ASP A 535 -38.34 25.23 -12.02
CA ASP A 535 -38.09 24.34 -13.15
C ASP A 535 -36.80 24.77 -13.87
N LEU A 536 -35.70 24.08 -13.62
CA LEU A 536 -34.43 24.28 -14.31
C LEU A 536 -34.56 24.11 -15.84
N GLY A 537 -35.57 23.37 -16.32
CA GLY A 537 -35.88 23.25 -17.74
C GLY A 537 -36.15 24.60 -18.39
N SER A 538 -36.93 25.45 -17.73
CA SER A 538 -37.20 26.83 -18.17
C SER A 538 -35.94 27.73 -18.15
N TYR A 539 -35.01 27.46 -17.22
CA TYR A 539 -33.77 28.23 -17.05
C TYR A 539 -32.71 27.89 -18.11
N VAL A 540 -32.61 26.62 -18.50
CA VAL A 540 -31.61 26.13 -19.46
C VAL A 540 -32.08 26.24 -20.92
N ALA A 541 -33.39 26.25 -21.17
CA ALA A 541 -33.97 26.43 -22.51
C ALA A 541 -33.41 27.65 -23.29
N PRO A 542 -33.29 28.87 -22.72
CA PRO A 542 -32.71 30.01 -23.44
C PRO A 542 -31.22 29.84 -23.74
N LEU A 543 -30.48 29.07 -22.93
CA LEU A 543 -29.06 28.79 -23.19
C LEU A 543 -28.89 27.86 -24.39
N VAL A 544 -29.69 26.79 -24.46
CA VAL A 544 -29.71 25.86 -25.60
C VAL A 544 -30.20 26.55 -26.88
N ALA A 545 -31.14 27.48 -26.77
CA ALA A 545 -31.59 28.29 -27.90
C ALA A 545 -30.49 29.21 -28.46
N LYS A 546 -29.58 29.70 -27.61
CA LYS A 546 -28.45 30.54 -28.02
C LYS A 546 -27.30 29.73 -28.60
N ASP A 547 -26.99 28.55 -28.06
CA ASP A 547 -25.97 27.65 -28.60
C ASP A 547 -26.50 26.21 -28.72
N PRO A 548 -26.79 25.73 -29.96
CA PRO A 548 -27.35 24.40 -30.18
C PRO A 548 -26.40 23.26 -29.78
N ARG A 549 -25.08 23.52 -29.62
CA ARG A 549 -24.10 22.52 -29.16
C ARG A 549 -24.39 22.04 -27.73
N LEU A 550 -25.10 22.85 -26.93
CA LEU A 550 -25.50 22.52 -25.56
C LEU A 550 -26.65 21.50 -25.50
N THR A 551 -27.30 21.21 -26.63
CA THR A 551 -28.27 20.11 -26.72
C THR A 551 -27.63 18.78 -26.33
N GLY A 552 -26.33 18.61 -26.59
CA GLY A 552 -25.60 17.42 -26.16
C GLY A 552 -25.45 17.30 -24.64
N LEU A 553 -25.36 18.40 -23.89
CA LEU A 553 -25.18 18.39 -22.43
C LEU A 553 -26.53 18.22 -21.71
N PHE A 554 -27.54 18.93 -22.19
CA PHE A 554 -28.84 19.04 -21.53
C PHE A 554 -29.96 18.22 -22.20
N GLY A 555 -29.71 17.62 -23.35
CA GLY A 555 -30.69 16.81 -24.08
C GLY A 555 -31.02 15.48 -23.38
N PRO A 556 -32.08 14.79 -23.83
CA PRO A 556 -32.39 13.45 -23.36
C PRO A 556 -31.22 12.49 -23.66
N PRO A 557 -30.97 11.48 -22.81
CA PRO A 557 -29.88 10.52 -23.04
C PRO A 557 -30.08 9.86 -24.41
N SER A 558 -29.09 10.00 -25.29
CA SER A 558 -29.04 9.31 -26.58
C SER A 558 -29.09 7.80 -26.33
N LYS A 559 -30.09 7.12 -26.93
CA LYS A 559 -30.29 5.67 -26.84
C LYS A 559 -29.08 4.87 -27.30
#